data_AF-A0A6A6K0I9-F1
#
_entry.id   AF-A0A6A6K0I9-F1
#
_cell.length_a   1.000
_cell.length_b   1.000
_cell.length_c   1.000
_cell.angle_alpha   90.00
_cell.angle_beta   90.00
_cell.angle_gamma   90.00
#
_symmetry.space_group_name_H-M   'P 1'
#
loop_
_entity.id
_entity.type
_entity.pdbx_description
1 polymer ?
#
loop_
_entity_poly.entity_id
_entity_poly.type
_entity_poly.pdbx_seq_one_letter_code
_entity_poly.pdbx_strand_id
1 'polypeptide(L)'
;MTSTALNVLDKHEDFLHGLVTSLLSELPHETIAALLPRINEILSGPPQSLLTVAIVGIVWTASSAIEGMRTVLNKAFRVSAPPPYILGRMLSILQFLAIVLVMMFSVLFIVLVPIILDVLDQKWGYLGYVKYTLSEVILCLSVALLYFMVPNTRQRMGVVLPGAVVVTVLWTVSSFTFSWYLSNFRVLHTMYGNLSVVELFGVGKIFSCVASCMFDSENLWLPYNSARSPANAMKVVSGSGCYLQLEDGRRLLDGISSWWSVCHGYSHPYIVTKMREQVERLSHVMLCSGMIHEGACELASRLISLAPQGLHKVFFSDSGSMAVEVAMKIAVQYWHAVGRPQKTNFIAFKNAYHGDSMGCMSVSDPTAIHGTRFCNYYPAQHLFELPTDEQSFALLRSAVERIVHRTAAIIIEPILQAAGGMHIYSPDILALLLKLAREADILLIVDEVATGFGRIGTMFACEQANISPDIMVLGKAITGGMCPLSATLVSSKVCEPFELRSGKLMHGNTFAANPLACAAANASLDLFEDGTLIGRVQAIEERLKRGLEPLKGLKYVYNTRVKGAVAAMEIATDHFDYLRESFLRKLLDFEIWIRPIGNTVYLMPPLIISDVELEHLLTSVCALVHSCKDRLEAVI
;
A
#
# COMPACT_ATOMS: atom_id res chain seq x y z
N MET A 1 17.27 -6.80 -58.41
CA MET A 1 16.82 -8.09 -57.86
C MET A 1 16.32 -7.86 -56.45
N THR A 2 15.04 -7.59 -56.26
CA THR A 2 14.31 -7.68 -54.97
C THR A 2 12.84 -7.28 -55.21
N SER A 3 12.12 -8.02 -56.05
CA SER A 3 10.65 -7.91 -56.16
C SER A 3 9.93 -9.26 -56.10
N THR A 4 10.61 -10.32 -55.65
CA THR A 4 10.07 -11.70 -55.60
C THR A 4 10.03 -12.30 -54.20
N ALA A 5 10.34 -11.54 -53.14
CA ALA A 5 10.28 -12.02 -51.75
C ALA A 5 9.08 -11.49 -50.95
N LEU A 6 8.38 -10.47 -51.44
CA LEU A 6 7.24 -9.85 -50.75
C LEU A 6 5.87 -10.45 -51.12
N ASN A 7 5.76 -11.23 -52.20
CA ASN A 7 4.48 -11.83 -52.63
C ASN A 7 4.20 -13.26 -52.10
N VAL A 8 5.04 -13.77 -51.19
CA VAL A 8 4.80 -15.08 -50.53
C VAL A 8 4.35 -14.93 -49.09
N LEU A 9 4.50 -13.74 -48.50
CA LEU A 9 4.14 -13.49 -47.09
C LEU A 9 2.67 -13.13 -46.87
N ASP A 10 1.98 -12.49 -47.83
CA ASP A 10 0.54 -12.18 -47.71
C ASP A 10 -0.38 -13.40 -47.80
N LYS A 11 0.04 -14.50 -48.45
CA LYS A 11 -0.82 -15.68 -48.62
C LYS A 11 -1.00 -16.53 -47.36
N HIS A 12 -0.12 -16.39 -46.36
CA HIS A 12 -0.20 -17.19 -45.13
C HIS A 12 -1.13 -16.57 -44.08
N GLU A 13 -1.25 -15.25 -44.02
CA GLU A 13 -2.24 -14.58 -43.17
C GLU A 13 -3.66 -14.86 -43.67
N ASP A 14 -3.92 -14.79 -44.98
CA ASP A 14 -5.25 -15.04 -45.55
C ASP A 14 -5.76 -16.48 -45.37
N PHE A 15 -4.88 -17.50 -45.38
CA PHE A 15 -5.30 -18.89 -45.18
C PHE A 15 -5.65 -19.18 -43.72
N LEU A 16 -4.85 -18.68 -42.77
CA LEU A 16 -5.11 -18.84 -41.34
C LEU A 16 -6.31 -18.00 -40.90
N HIS A 17 -6.44 -16.76 -41.39
CA HIS A 17 -7.65 -15.96 -41.17
C HIS A 17 -8.88 -16.63 -41.79
N GLY A 18 -8.79 -17.16 -43.02
CA GLY A 18 -9.90 -17.87 -43.66
C GLY A 18 -10.35 -19.12 -42.88
N LEU A 19 -9.41 -19.91 -42.37
CA LEU A 19 -9.70 -21.11 -41.59
C LEU A 19 -10.32 -20.77 -40.22
N VAL A 20 -9.79 -19.75 -39.54
CA VAL A 20 -10.30 -19.27 -38.24
C VAL A 20 -11.68 -18.63 -38.41
N THR A 21 -11.91 -17.87 -39.48
CA THR A 21 -13.21 -17.22 -39.74
C THR A 21 -14.29 -18.24 -40.09
N SER A 22 -13.95 -19.31 -40.83
CA SER A 22 -14.88 -20.41 -41.14
C SER A 22 -15.19 -21.31 -39.93
N LEU A 23 -14.27 -21.45 -38.98
CA LEU A 23 -14.49 -22.14 -37.70
C LEU A 23 -15.33 -21.31 -36.73
N LEU A 24 -15.19 -19.98 -36.75
CA LEU A 24 -15.94 -19.07 -35.90
C LEU A 24 -17.39 -18.88 -36.38
N SER A 25 -17.71 -19.09 -37.67
CA SER A 25 -19.08 -18.94 -38.19
C SER A 25 -20.06 -20.04 -37.75
N GLU A 26 -19.58 -21.15 -37.20
CA GLU A 26 -20.43 -22.25 -36.71
C GLU A 26 -20.65 -22.22 -35.18
N LEU A 27 -20.02 -21.28 -34.46
CA LEU A 27 -20.08 -21.21 -33.00
C LEU A 27 -21.13 -20.18 -32.50
N PRO A 28 -21.81 -20.43 -31.37
CA PRO A 28 -22.72 -19.45 -30.76
C PRO A 28 -22.02 -18.13 -30.41
N HIS A 29 -22.68 -17.00 -30.64
CA HIS A 29 -22.10 -15.65 -30.52
C HIS A 29 -21.46 -15.33 -29.15
N GLU A 30 -21.96 -15.92 -28.06
CA GLU A 30 -21.39 -15.74 -26.72
C GLU A 30 -20.01 -16.39 -26.56
N THR A 31 -19.75 -17.51 -27.25
CA THR A 31 -18.48 -18.23 -27.21
C THR A 31 -17.40 -17.50 -28.01
N ILE A 32 -17.80 -16.81 -29.09
CA ILE A 32 -16.91 -16.03 -29.96
C ILE A 32 -16.35 -14.82 -29.20
N ALA A 33 -17.17 -14.14 -28.40
CA ALA A 33 -16.76 -12.96 -27.63
C ALA A 33 -15.69 -13.27 -26.56
N ALA A 34 -15.70 -14.49 -26.00
CA ALA A 34 -14.73 -14.93 -25.00
C ALA A 34 -13.39 -15.39 -25.61
N LEU A 35 -13.41 -15.91 -26.85
CA LEU A 35 -12.23 -16.48 -27.51
C LEU A 35 -11.42 -15.47 -28.33
N LEU A 36 -12.08 -14.45 -28.90
CA LEU A 36 -11.44 -13.46 -29.78
C LEU A 36 -10.21 -12.75 -29.17
N PRO A 37 -10.24 -12.29 -27.91
CA PRO A 37 -9.11 -11.58 -27.32
C PRO A 37 -7.86 -12.46 -27.17
N ARG A 38 -8.05 -13.74 -26.81
CA ARG A 38 -6.96 -14.71 -26.65
C ARG A 38 -6.37 -15.15 -27.98
N ILE A 39 -7.20 -15.26 -29.02
CA ILE A 39 -6.73 -15.58 -30.37
C ILE A 39 -5.88 -14.43 -30.92
N ASN A 40 -6.30 -13.18 -30.72
CA ASN A 40 -5.50 -12.00 -31.11
C ASN A 40 -4.18 -11.91 -30.34
N GLU A 41 -4.18 -12.27 -29.06
CA GLU A 41 -2.96 -12.29 -28.24
C GLU A 41 -1.95 -13.33 -28.77
N ILE A 42 -2.42 -14.50 -29.20
CA ILE A 42 -1.60 -15.56 -29.80
C ILE A 42 -1.07 -15.15 -31.19
N LEU A 43 -1.87 -14.46 -32.00
CA LEU A 43 -1.47 -14.03 -33.35
C LEU A 43 -0.51 -12.83 -33.33
N SER A 44 -0.52 -12.02 -32.27
CA SER A 44 0.32 -10.82 -32.14
C SER A 44 1.76 -11.06 -31.62
N GLY A 45 2.11 -12.30 -31.27
CA GLY A 45 3.45 -12.66 -30.77
C GLY A 45 4.53 -12.70 -31.86
N PRO A 46 5.80 -12.32 -31.56
CA PRO A 46 6.85 -12.26 -32.57
C PRO A 46 7.20 -13.66 -33.13
N PRO A 47 7.45 -13.78 -34.45
CA PRO A 47 7.68 -15.07 -35.09
C PRO A 47 9.03 -15.67 -34.68
N GLN A 48 9.00 -16.68 -33.80
CA GLN A 48 10.19 -17.40 -33.36
C GLN A 48 10.59 -18.50 -34.36
N SER A 49 11.51 -18.16 -35.27
CA SER A 49 12.16 -19.12 -36.20
C SER A 49 12.92 -20.26 -35.50
N LEU A 50 13.24 -20.11 -34.21
CA LEU A 50 13.87 -21.14 -33.37
C LEU A 50 12.91 -22.27 -32.96
N LEU A 51 11.60 -22.00 -32.88
CA LEU A 51 10.62 -23.00 -32.45
C LEU A 51 10.49 -24.12 -33.49
N THR A 52 10.55 -23.79 -34.79
CA THR A 52 10.42 -24.77 -35.88
C THR A 52 11.57 -25.78 -35.91
N VAL A 53 12.81 -25.32 -35.70
CA VAL A 53 14.00 -26.20 -35.66
C VAL A 53 13.99 -27.08 -34.41
N ALA A 54 13.58 -26.52 -33.26
CA ALA A 54 13.43 -27.27 -32.02
C ALA A 54 12.33 -28.35 -32.14
N ILE A 55 11.18 -28.02 -32.75
CA ILE A 55 10.09 -28.99 -32.99
C ILE A 55 10.56 -30.13 -33.89
N VAL A 56 11.26 -29.84 -35.00
CA VAL A 56 11.81 -30.88 -35.88
C VAL A 56 12.81 -31.77 -35.15
N GLY A 57 13.68 -31.18 -34.32
CA GLY A 57 14.64 -31.93 -33.48
C GLY A 57 13.96 -32.83 -32.43
N ILE A 58 12.89 -32.35 -31.81
CA ILE A 58 12.09 -33.11 -30.83
C ILE A 58 11.36 -34.27 -31.52
N VAL A 59 10.70 -34.01 -32.65
CA VAL A 59 10.00 -35.04 -33.45
C VAL A 59 10.98 -36.13 -33.90
N TRP A 60 12.19 -35.76 -34.33
CA TRP A 60 13.21 -36.71 -34.77
C TRP A 60 13.74 -37.59 -33.63
N THR A 61 14.00 -36.98 -32.47
CA THR A 61 14.49 -37.70 -31.29
C THR A 61 13.42 -38.63 -30.73
N ALA A 62 12.17 -38.17 -30.65
CA ALA A 62 11.04 -38.97 -30.17
C ALA A 62 10.69 -40.12 -31.13
N SER A 63 10.74 -39.90 -32.45
CA SER A 63 10.60 -40.97 -33.44
C SER A 63 11.66 -42.05 -33.28
N SER A 64 12.87 -41.70 -32.85
CA SER A 64 13.95 -42.68 -32.63
C SER A 64 13.70 -43.54 -31.38
N ALA A 65 13.09 -42.97 -30.34
CA ALA A 65 12.66 -43.71 -29.15
C ALA A 65 11.52 -44.70 -29.46
N ILE A 66 10.55 -44.31 -30.29
CA ILE A 66 9.46 -45.19 -30.74
C ILE A 66 10.00 -46.35 -31.59
N GLU A 67 10.96 -46.10 -32.47
CA GLU A 67 11.60 -47.18 -33.23
C GLU A 67 12.37 -48.15 -32.31
N GLY A 68 13.00 -47.63 -31.27
CA GLY A 68 13.62 -48.44 -30.21
C GLY A 68 12.60 -49.34 -29.49
N MET A 69 11.48 -48.77 -29.04
CA MET A 69 10.38 -49.54 -28.44
C MET A 69 9.78 -50.56 -29.40
N ARG A 70 9.54 -50.18 -30.66
CA ARG A 70 9.05 -51.10 -31.70
C ARG A 70 10.03 -52.25 -31.92
N THR A 71 11.33 -51.98 -31.93
CA THR A 71 12.36 -53.02 -32.07
C THR A 71 12.37 -53.98 -30.89
N VAL A 72 12.26 -53.46 -29.66
CA VAL A 72 12.17 -54.28 -28.44
C VAL A 72 10.91 -55.14 -28.43
N LEU A 73 9.75 -54.56 -28.78
CA LEU A 73 8.47 -55.28 -28.84
C LEU A 73 8.46 -56.32 -29.97
N ASN A 74 8.92 -55.97 -31.18
CA ASN A 74 9.02 -56.92 -32.30
C ASN A 74 9.96 -58.09 -31.99
N LYS A 75 11.04 -57.85 -31.23
CA LYS A 75 11.95 -58.89 -30.74
C LYS A 75 11.28 -59.76 -29.67
N ALA A 76 10.55 -59.15 -28.73
CA ALA A 76 9.79 -59.88 -27.70
C ALA A 76 8.68 -60.76 -28.31
N PHE A 77 8.05 -60.31 -29.39
CA PHE A 77 6.96 -61.02 -30.09
C PHE A 77 7.41 -61.84 -31.32
N ARG A 78 8.73 -62.04 -31.52
CA ARG A 78 9.35 -62.88 -32.57
C ARG A 78 8.87 -62.61 -34.01
N VAL A 79 8.79 -61.34 -34.40
CA VAL A 79 8.44 -60.94 -35.77
C VAL A 79 9.70 -60.90 -36.66
N SER A 80 9.71 -61.63 -37.78
CA SER A 80 10.92 -61.97 -38.54
C SER A 80 11.21 -61.13 -39.81
N ALA A 81 10.47 -60.06 -40.09
CA ALA A 81 10.78 -59.17 -41.23
C ALA A 81 10.39 -57.70 -40.96
N PRO A 82 11.36 -56.83 -40.59
CA PRO A 82 11.10 -55.39 -40.49
C PRO A 82 11.02 -54.74 -41.90
N PRO A 83 10.23 -53.67 -42.08
CA PRO A 83 10.17 -52.90 -43.32
C PRO A 83 11.50 -52.20 -43.63
N PRO A 84 11.76 -51.80 -44.89
CA PRO A 84 12.97 -51.06 -45.26
C PRO A 84 13.11 -49.78 -44.42
N TYR A 85 14.36 -49.44 -44.05
CA TYR A 85 14.70 -48.42 -43.05
C TYR A 85 13.94 -47.10 -43.19
N ILE A 86 13.82 -46.58 -44.41
CA ILE A 86 13.13 -45.32 -44.70
C ILE A 86 11.63 -45.44 -44.42
N LEU A 87 11.01 -46.55 -44.82
CA LEU A 87 9.59 -46.81 -44.60
C LEU A 87 9.28 -47.03 -43.11
N GLY A 88 10.16 -47.73 -42.38
CA GLY A 88 10.05 -47.90 -40.92
C GLY A 88 10.12 -46.57 -40.17
N ARG A 89 11.03 -45.68 -40.59
CA ARG A 89 11.20 -44.36 -40.00
C ARG A 89 10.02 -43.42 -40.31
N MET A 90 9.51 -43.42 -41.54
CA MET A 90 8.30 -42.67 -41.87
C MET A 90 7.09 -43.17 -41.08
N LEU A 91 6.93 -44.49 -40.93
CA LEU A 91 5.86 -45.05 -40.09
C LEU A 91 6.00 -44.61 -38.63
N SER A 92 7.22 -44.52 -38.09
CA SER A 92 7.46 -44.10 -36.70
C SER A 92 7.24 -42.63 -36.46
N ILE A 93 7.53 -41.77 -37.43
CA ILE A 93 7.17 -40.35 -37.38
C ILE A 93 5.64 -40.21 -37.44
N LEU A 94 4.97 -40.93 -38.34
CA LEU A 94 3.52 -40.86 -38.51
C LEU A 94 2.79 -41.42 -37.28
N GLN A 95 3.31 -42.48 -36.68
CA GLN A 95 2.85 -42.99 -35.40
C GLN A 95 3.10 -42.00 -34.27
N PHE A 96 4.29 -41.41 -34.16
CA PHE A 96 4.56 -40.39 -33.13
C PHE A 96 3.57 -39.22 -33.23
N LEU A 97 3.33 -38.71 -34.44
CA LEU A 97 2.37 -37.63 -34.67
C LEU A 97 0.94 -38.08 -34.30
N ALA A 98 0.53 -39.30 -34.65
CA ALA A 98 -0.78 -39.83 -34.25
C ALA A 98 -0.90 -39.98 -32.72
N ILE A 99 0.16 -40.43 -32.04
CA ILE A 99 0.21 -40.55 -30.59
C ILE A 99 0.09 -39.19 -29.92
N VAL A 100 0.83 -38.18 -30.41
CA VAL A 100 0.74 -36.80 -29.92
C VAL A 100 -0.66 -36.25 -30.14
N LEU A 101 -1.26 -36.50 -31.31
CA LEU A 101 -2.62 -36.06 -31.62
C LEU A 101 -3.64 -36.69 -30.67
N VAL A 102 -3.56 -38.02 -30.45
CA VAL A 102 -4.43 -38.74 -29.51
C VAL A 102 -4.24 -38.23 -28.08
N MET A 103 -2.99 -38.04 -27.62
CA MET A 103 -2.73 -37.46 -26.29
C MET A 103 -3.27 -36.03 -26.18
N MET A 104 -3.11 -35.21 -27.21
CA MET A 104 -3.63 -33.84 -27.24
C MET A 104 -5.15 -33.82 -27.17
N PHE A 105 -5.84 -34.67 -27.95
CA PHE A 105 -7.30 -34.81 -27.88
C PHE A 105 -7.76 -35.38 -26.54
N SER A 106 -7.05 -36.35 -25.97
CA SER A 106 -7.36 -36.89 -24.63
C SER A 106 -7.20 -35.83 -23.54
N VAL A 107 -6.14 -35.01 -23.59
CA VAL A 107 -5.95 -33.88 -22.67
C VAL A 107 -7.05 -32.84 -22.87
N LEU A 108 -7.39 -32.50 -24.12
CA LEU A 108 -8.47 -31.58 -24.43
C LEU A 108 -9.81 -32.09 -23.88
N PHE A 109 -10.09 -33.39 -24.00
CA PHE A 109 -11.27 -34.04 -23.42
C PHE A 109 -11.25 -34.04 -21.89
N ILE A 110 -10.10 -34.33 -21.27
CA ILE A 110 -9.92 -34.28 -19.81
C ILE A 110 -10.17 -32.86 -19.27
N VAL A 111 -9.92 -31.82 -20.07
CA VAL A 111 -10.17 -30.42 -19.70
C VAL A 111 -11.60 -29.98 -20.02
N LEU A 112 -12.14 -30.33 -21.20
CA LEU A 112 -13.48 -29.91 -21.61
C LEU A 112 -14.59 -30.66 -20.87
N VAL A 113 -14.42 -31.95 -20.62
CA VAL A 113 -15.48 -32.77 -19.99
C VAL A 113 -15.82 -32.26 -18.59
N PRO A 114 -14.89 -31.92 -17.69
CA PRO A 114 -15.22 -31.32 -16.40
C PRO A 114 -15.89 -29.95 -16.53
N ILE A 115 -15.54 -29.14 -17.53
CA ILE A 115 -16.17 -27.83 -17.76
C ILE A 115 -17.62 -28.00 -18.24
N ILE A 116 -17.85 -28.92 -19.18
CA ILE A 116 -19.19 -29.29 -19.66
C ILE A 116 -20.00 -29.92 -18.53
N LEU A 117 -19.37 -30.75 -17.71
CA LEU A 117 -20.00 -31.38 -16.56
C LEU A 117 -20.30 -30.38 -15.44
N ASP A 118 -19.45 -29.40 -15.13
CA ASP A 118 -19.75 -28.32 -14.17
C ASP A 118 -20.94 -27.47 -14.63
N VAL A 119 -21.10 -27.27 -15.94
CA VAL A 119 -22.28 -26.61 -16.53
C VAL A 119 -23.54 -27.49 -16.40
N LEU A 120 -23.40 -28.82 -16.43
CA LEU A 120 -24.50 -29.78 -16.23
C LEU A 120 -24.80 -30.09 -14.74
N ASP A 121 -23.82 -29.96 -13.85
CA ASP A 121 -23.87 -30.30 -12.41
C ASP A 121 -24.73 -29.30 -11.62
N GLN A 122 -25.07 -28.14 -12.22
CA GLN A 122 -26.11 -27.24 -11.72
C GLN A 122 -27.49 -27.92 -11.57
N LYS A 123 -27.71 -29.12 -12.14
CA LYS A 123 -28.98 -29.87 -11.98
C LYS A 123 -28.90 -31.20 -11.24
N TRP A 124 -27.75 -31.86 -11.11
CA TRP A 124 -27.66 -33.24 -10.58
C TRP A 124 -26.40 -33.47 -9.74
N GLY A 125 -26.40 -33.00 -8.48
CA GLY A 125 -25.24 -32.93 -7.57
C GLY A 125 -24.62 -34.24 -7.06
N TYR A 126 -24.44 -35.26 -7.92
CA TYR A 126 -23.74 -36.51 -7.60
C TYR A 126 -22.64 -36.88 -8.62
N LEU A 127 -22.35 -36.05 -9.63
CA LEU A 127 -21.37 -36.38 -10.68
C LEU A 127 -19.90 -36.06 -10.35
N GLY A 128 -19.64 -35.42 -9.19
CA GLY A 128 -18.29 -35.00 -8.78
C GLY A 128 -17.26 -36.11 -8.61
N TYR A 129 -17.68 -37.34 -8.29
CA TYR A 129 -16.75 -38.48 -8.16
C TYR A 129 -16.59 -39.27 -9.46
N VAL A 130 -17.60 -39.28 -10.33
CA VAL A 130 -17.60 -39.99 -11.61
C VAL A 130 -16.57 -39.39 -12.58
N LYS A 131 -16.29 -38.08 -12.47
CA LYS A 131 -15.37 -37.38 -13.37
C LYS A 131 -13.92 -37.89 -13.30
N TYR A 132 -13.42 -38.24 -12.11
CA TYR A 132 -12.05 -38.72 -11.95
C TYR A 132 -11.87 -40.15 -12.44
N THR A 133 -12.85 -41.02 -12.14
CA THR A 133 -12.86 -42.40 -12.64
C THR A 133 -12.96 -42.45 -14.17
N LEU A 134 -13.71 -41.52 -14.77
CA LEU A 134 -13.82 -41.42 -16.23
C LEU A 134 -12.49 -41.01 -16.88
N SER A 135 -11.75 -40.06 -16.31
CA SER A 135 -10.44 -39.65 -16.81
C SER A 135 -9.40 -40.78 -16.74
N GLU A 136 -9.38 -41.57 -15.65
CA GLU A 136 -8.49 -42.73 -15.53
C GLU A 136 -8.83 -43.83 -16.54
N VAL A 137 -10.11 -44.08 -16.79
CA VAL A 137 -10.57 -45.04 -17.81
C VAL A 137 -10.14 -44.58 -19.21
N ILE A 138 -10.27 -43.28 -19.52
CA ILE A 138 -9.83 -42.72 -20.81
C ILE A 138 -8.31 -42.81 -20.96
N LEU A 139 -7.54 -42.56 -19.90
CA LEU A 139 -6.09 -42.71 -19.91
C LEU A 139 -5.68 -44.17 -20.15
N CYS A 140 -6.31 -45.11 -19.45
CA CYS A 140 -6.08 -46.55 -19.63
C CYS A 140 -6.43 -47.01 -21.06
N LEU A 141 -7.55 -46.52 -21.63
CA LEU A 141 -7.95 -46.81 -23.01
C LEU A 141 -6.96 -46.21 -24.02
N SER A 142 -6.47 -44.99 -23.77
CA SER A 142 -5.46 -44.34 -24.60
C SER A 142 -4.15 -45.15 -24.59
N VAL A 143 -3.67 -45.56 -23.42
CA VAL A 143 -2.47 -46.41 -23.29
C VAL A 143 -2.68 -47.77 -23.97
N ALA A 144 -3.86 -48.39 -23.84
CA ALA A 144 -4.18 -49.64 -24.53
C ALA A 144 -4.18 -49.48 -26.07
N LEU A 145 -4.65 -48.33 -26.58
CA LEU A 145 -4.59 -48.00 -28.00
C LEU A 145 -3.14 -47.87 -28.50
N LEU A 146 -2.25 -47.29 -27.68
CA LEU A 146 -0.82 -47.20 -27.98
C LEU A 146 -0.17 -48.58 -28.10
N TYR A 147 -0.41 -49.46 -27.12
CA TYR A 147 0.09 -50.83 -27.17
C TYR A 147 -0.45 -51.64 -28.36
N PHE A 148 -1.64 -51.29 -28.86
CA PHE A 148 -2.22 -51.90 -30.05
C PHE A 148 -1.62 -51.36 -31.37
N MET A 149 -1.29 -50.07 -31.43
CA MET A 149 -0.81 -49.40 -32.66
C MET A 149 0.70 -49.54 -32.91
N VAL A 150 1.50 -49.74 -31.86
CA VAL A 150 2.97 -49.71 -31.98
C VAL A 150 3.59 -50.97 -32.63
N PRO A 151 3.11 -52.22 -32.39
CA PRO A 151 3.64 -53.41 -33.05
C PRO A 151 3.12 -53.58 -34.49
N ASN A 152 3.94 -54.17 -35.39
CA ASN A 152 3.53 -54.47 -36.77
C ASN A 152 2.59 -55.69 -36.92
N THR A 153 2.07 -56.24 -35.81
CA THR A 153 1.19 -57.42 -35.79
C THR A 153 -0.08 -57.14 -35.00
N ARG A 154 -1.25 -57.57 -35.51
CA ARG A 154 -2.54 -57.43 -34.82
C ARG A 154 -2.58 -58.35 -33.59
N GLN A 155 -2.63 -57.77 -32.39
CA GLN A 155 -2.72 -58.51 -31.13
C GLN A 155 -4.18 -58.62 -30.63
N ARG A 156 -4.48 -59.65 -29.84
CA ARG A 156 -5.78 -59.80 -29.15
C ARG A 156 -5.80 -58.92 -27.90
N MET A 157 -6.87 -58.13 -27.69
CA MET A 157 -6.98 -57.16 -26.57
C MET A 157 -6.74 -57.77 -25.17
N GLY A 158 -6.99 -59.07 -24.99
CA GLY A 158 -6.77 -59.75 -23.70
C GLY A 158 -5.32 -59.81 -23.21
N VAL A 159 -4.33 -59.59 -24.09
CA VAL A 159 -2.90 -59.53 -23.70
C VAL A 159 -2.44 -58.09 -23.43
N VAL A 160 -3.14 -57.11 -24.00
CA VAL A 160 -2.75 -55.68 -23.94
C VAL A 160 -3.32 -54.99 -22.69
N LEU A 161 -4.56 -55.31 -22.31
CA LEU A 161 -5.26 -54.65 -21.20
C LEU A 161 -4.50 -54.71 -19.85
N PRO A 162 -3.94 -55.87 -19.43
CA PRO A 162 -3.24 -55.94 -18.14
C PRO A 162 -2.01 -55.04 -18.08
N GLY A 163 -1.27 -54.92 -19.20
CA GLY A 163 -0.10 -54.04 -19.30
C GLY A 163 -0.48 -52.57 -19.23
N ALA A 164 -1.56 -52.17 -19.92
CA ALA A 164 -2.05 -50.80 -19.89
C ALA A 164 -2.51 -50.38 -18.48
N VAL A 165 -3.19 -51.27 -17.75
CA VAL A 165 -3.62 -51.03 -16.37
C VAL A 165 -2.41 -50.84 -15.44
N VAL A 166 -1.42 -51.73 -15.50
CA VAL A 166 -0.22 -51.63 -14.65
C VAL A 166 0.57 -50.34 -14.91
N VAL A 167 0.72 -49.96 -16.17
CA VAL A 167 1.41 -48.71 -16.54
C VAL A 167 0.63 -47.49 -16.05
N THR A 168 -0.70 -47.50 -16.19
CA THR A 168 -1.55 -46.41 -15.71
C THR A 168 -1.43 -46.25 -14.20
N VAL A 169 -1.48 -47.34 -13.44
CA VAL A 169 -1.33 -47.33 -11.97
C VAL A 169 0.06 -46.82 -11.55
N LEU A 170 1.14 -47.32 -12.17
CA LEU A 170 2.50 -46.87 -11.87
C LEU A 170 2.71 -45.39 -12.20
N TRP A 171 2.09 -44.91 -13.27
CA TRP A 171 2.11 -43.51 -13.66
C TRP A 171 1.39 -42.65 -12.62
N THR A 172 0.17 -43.01 -12.21
CA THR A 172 -0.58 -42.30 -11.16
C THR A 172 0.20 -42.22 -9.84
N VAL A 173 0.80 -43.34 -9.40
CA VAL A 173 1.62 -43.36 -8.17
C VAL A 173 2.86 -42.48 -8.30
N SER A 174 3.53 -42.49 -9.46
CA SER A 174 4.72 -41.67 -9.71
C SER A 174 4.38 -40.18 -9.76
N SER A 175 3.30 -39.81 -10.46
CA SER A 175 2.80 -38.42 -10.52
C SER A 175 2.42 -37.90 -9.14
N PHE A 176 1.73 -38.72 -8.34
CA PHE A 176 1.38 -38.36 -6.96
C PHE A 176 2.63 -38.15 -6.08
N THR A 177 3.60 -39.06 -6.17
CA THR A 177 4.84 -38.99 -5.38
C THR A 177 5.70 -37.79 -5.79
N PHE A 178 5.75 -37.47 -7.09
CA PHE A 178 6.46 -36.31 -7.61
C PHE A 178 5.81 -34.99 -7.20
N SER A 179 4.47 -34.93 -7.22
CA SER A 179 3.70 -33.77 -6.73
C SER A 179 3.93 -33.54 -5.24
N TRP A 180 3.90 -34.61 -4.43
CA TRP A 180 4.25 -34.55 -3.01
C TRP A 180 5.68 -34.05 -2.78
N TYR A 181 6.65 -34.55 -3.54
CA TYR A 181 8.05 -34.13 -3.47
C TYR A 181 8.24 -32.63 -3.79
N LEU A 182 7.61 -32.11 -4.84
CA LEU A 182 7.67 -30.70 -5.21
C LEU A 182 7.01 -29.78 -4.16
N SER A 183 5.92 -30.23 -3.54
CA SER A 183 5.21 -29.45 -2.52
C SER A 183 6.05 -29.17 -1.25
N ASN A 184 7.01 -30.05 -0.95
CA ASN A 184 7.88 -29.91 0.22
C ASN A 184 9.11 -29.00 -0.02
N PHE A 185 9.45 -28.67 -1.27
CA PHE A 185 10.60 -27.82 -1.61
C PHE A 185 10.17 -26.55 -2.38
N ARG A 186 9.88 -25.49 -1.62
CA ARG A 186 9.34 -24.19 -2.11
C ARG A 186 10.06 -23.59 -3.32
N VAL A 187 11.38 -23.78 -3.44
CA VAL A 187 12.20 -23.19 -4.52
C VAL A 187 12.03 -23.93 -5.86
N LEU A 188 11.78 -25.24 -5.83
CA LEU A 188 11.60 -26.05 -7.05
C LEU A 188 10.18 -25.96 -7.61
N HIS A 189 9.19 -25.68 -6.75
CA HIS A 189 7.79 -25.45 -7.15
C HIS A 189 7.65 -24.28 -8.15
N THR A 190 8.42 -23.20 -7.97
CA THR A 190 8.37 -22.01 -8.83
C THR A 190 9.05 -22.20 -10.18
N MET A 191 10.15 -22.98 -10.23
CA MET A 191 10.91 -23.24 -11.46
C MET A 191 10.21 -24.25 -12.39
N TYR A 192 9.57 -25.29 -11.83
CA TYR A 192 8.93 -26.36 -12.60
C TYR A 192 7.41 -26.22 -12.75
N GLY A 193 6.78 -25.27 -12.05
CA GLY A 193 5.34 -24.98 -12.18
C GLY A 193 4.91 -24.60 -13.60
N ASN A 194 5.82 -24.07 -14.42
CA ASN A 194 5.54 -23.73 -15.83
C ASN A 194 5.73 -24.88 -16.83
N LEU A 195 6.36 -25.99 -16.43
CA LEU A 195 6.50 -27.21 -17.25
C LEU A 195 5.54 -28.33 -16.81
N SER A 196 4.83 -28.12 -15.70
CA SER A 196 3.82 -29.03 -15.14
C SER A 196 2.46 -28.79 -15.81
N VAL A 197 2.42 -28.84 -17.14
CA VAL A 197 1.16 -28.82 -17.90
C VAL A 197 0.58 -30.23 -17.83
N VAL A 198 -0.31 -30.49 -16.84
CA VAL A 198 -1.56 -31.30 -16.96
C VAL A 198 -2.24 -31.64 -15.62
N GLU A 199 -1.63 -31.50 -14.44
CA GLU A 199 -2.36 -31.73 -13.17
C GLU A 199 -2.15 -30.65 -12.12
N LEU A 200 -3.03 -29.63 -12.08
CA LEU A 200 -3.43 -28.93 -10.83
C LEU A 200 -4.61 -27.95 -10.96
N PHE A 201 -5.54 -28.12 -11.90
CA PHE A 201 -6.75 -27.26 -12.00
C PHE A 201 -7.91 -27.64 -11.07
N GLY A 202 -7.65 -28.37 -9.99
CA GLY A 202 -8.65 -28.68 -8.94
C GLY A 202 -8.36 -28.09 -7.56
N VAL A 203 -7.13 -27.65 -7.31
CA VAL A 203 -6.72 -27.12 -5.99
C VAL A 203 -6.32 -25.63 -6.08
N GLY A 204 -6.06 -25.13 -7.31
CA GLY A 204 -5.71 -23.74 -7.56
C GLY A 204 -6.84 -22.70 -7.36
N LYS A 205 -8.13 -23.08 -7.31
CA LYS A 205 -9.22 -22.12 -6.99
C LYS A 205 -9.49 -21.97 -5.50
N ILE A 206 -9.23 -23.03 -4.71
CA ILE A 206 -9.26 -22.95 -3.25
C ILE A 206 -7.95 -22.28 -2.77
N PHE A 207 -6.81 -22.58 -3.39
CA PHE A 207 -5.55 -21.92 -3.07
C PHE A 207 -5.34 -20.57 -3.75
N SER A 208 -5.98 -20.18 -4.85
CA SER A 208 -5.92 -18.78 -5.30
C SER A 208 -6.68 -17.87 -4.36
N CYS A 209 -7.75 -18.37 -3.73
CA CYS A 209 -8.44 -17.66 -2.65
C CYS A 209 -7.55 -17.54 -1.40
N VAL A 210 -6.76 -18.56 -1.07
CA VAL A 210 -5.78 -18.50 0.05
C VAL A 210 -4.49 -17.75 -0.31
N ALA A 211 -4.05 -17.77 -1.56
CA ALA A 211 -2.83 -17.09 -2.03
C ALA A 211 -3.07 -15.61 -2.36
N SER A 212 -4.29 -15.22 -2.75
CA SER A 212 -4.67 -13.79 -2.81
C SER A 212 -4.87 -13.18 -1.41
N CYS A 213 -5.03 -14.01 -0.37
CA CYS A 213 -4.92 -13.60 1.03
C CYS A 213 -3.46 -13.44 1.51
N MET A 214 -2.48 -14.02 0.82
CA MET A 214 -1.07 -13.78 1.15
C MET A 214 -0.56 -12.52 0.45
N PHE A 215 -0.96 -11.32 0.92
CA PHE A 215 -0.17 -10.10 0.69
C PHE A 215 1.26 -10.40 1.12
N ASP A 216 2.15 -10.54 0.15
CA ASP A 216 3.56 -10.84 0.41
C ASP A 216 4.25 -9.54 0.79
N SER A 217 4.55 -9.38 2.09
CA SER A 217 5.20 -8.17 2.59
C SER A 217 6.66 -8.08 2.17
N GLU A 218 7.25 -9.15 1.62
CA GLU A 218 8.68 -9.22 1.28
C GLU A 218 9.15 -8.07 0.37
N ASN A 219 8.28 -7.58 -0.51
CA ASN A 219 8.59 -6.48 -1.43
C ASN A 219 8.25 -5.08 -0.88
N LEU A 220 7.66 -4.97 0.32
CA LEU A 220 7.23 -3.71 0.92
C LEU A 220 8.17 -3.27 2.04
N TRP A 221 8.83 -2.13 1.85
CA TRP A 221 9.58 -1.50 2.95
C TRP A 221 8.64 -0.64 3.81
N LEU A 222 8.40 -1.08 5.03
CA LEU A 222 7.58 -0.36 5.99
C LEU A 222 8.29 0.91 6.53
N PRO A 223 7.58 2.05 6.68
CA PRO A 223 8.15 3.28 7.23
C PRO A 223 8.72 3.09 8.64
N TYR A 224 9.93 3.60 8.87
CA TYR A 224 10.69 3.49 10.13
C TYR A 224 10.98 2.05 10.60
N ASN A 225 10.91 1.06 9.71
CA ASN A 225 11.27 -0.33 9.99
C ASN A 225 12.54 -0.75 9.23
N SER A 226 13.15 -1.85 9.68
CA SER A 226 14.21 -2.52 8.93
C SER A 226 13.68 -3.02 7.58
N ALA A 227 14.56 -3.06 6.58
CA ALA A 227 14.27 -3.65 5.27
C ALA A 227 13.92 -5.15 5.34
N ARG A 228 14.21 -5.80 6.47
CA ARG A 228 13.68 -7.13 6.75
C ARG A 228 12.20 -7.02 7.11
N SER A 229 11.35 -7.58 6.26
CA SER A 229 9.92 -7.72 6.53
C SER A 229 9.68 -8.25 7.94
N PRO A 230 8.82 -7.60 8.75
CA PRO A 230 8.41 -8.18 10.03
C PRO A 230 7.77 -9.53 9.74
N ALA A 231 8.20 -10.58 10.44
CA ALA A 231 7.64 -11.92 10.25
C ALA A 231 6.11 -11.99 10.45
N ASN A 232 5.53 -11.00 11.12
CA ASN A 232 4.10 -10.89 11.44
C ASN A 232 3.55 -9.48 11.11
N ALA A 233 3.68 -9.02 9.87
CA ALA A 233 2.98 -7.81 9.44
C ALA A 233 1.45 -8.03 9.51
N MET A 234 0.73 -7.18 10.25
CA MET A 234 -0.72 -7.25 10.35
C MET A 234 -1.37 -6.68 9.10
N LYS A 235 -2.27 -7.46 8.49
CA LYS A 235 -2.98 -7.07 7.27
C LYS A 235 -4.35 -6.54 7.64
N VAL A 236 -4.58 -5.27 7.33
CA VAL A 236 -5.85 -4.58 7.52
C VAL A 236 -6.66 -4.73 6.22
N VAL A 237 -7.90 -5.21 6.33
CA VAL A 237 -8.80 -5.45 5.18
C VAL A 237 -9.78 -4.29 5.01
N SER A 238 -10.32 -3.78 6.12
CA SER A 238 -11.30 -2.69 6.08
C SER A 238 -11.23 -1.86 7.36
N GLY A 239 -11.85 -0.68 7.34
CA GLY A 239 -12.06 0.13 8.53
C GLY A 239 -13.46 0.72 8.53
N SER A 240 -14.10 0.81 9.69
CA SER A 240 -15.42 1.42 9.84
C SER A 240 -15.51 2.12 11.18
N GLY A 241 -15.88 3.42 11.16
CA GLY A 241 -15.95 4.22 12.37
C GLY A 241 -14.57 4.33 13.04
N CYS A 242 -14.44 3.89 14.28
CA CYS A 242 -13.15 3.88 15.00
C CYS A 242 -12.40 2.54 14.90
N TYR A 243 -12.94 1.55 14.18
CA TYR A 243 -12.39 0.20 14.15
C TYR A 243 -11.66 -0.13 12.84
N LEU A 244 -10.57 -0.87 12.97
CA LEU A 244 -9.83 -1.53 11.91
C LEU A 244 -10.15 -3.03 11.92
N GLN A 245 -10.46 -3.60 10.77
CA GLN A 245 -10.68 -5.03 10.62
C GLN A 245 -9.45 -5.69 10.00
N LEU A 246 -8.89 -6.67 10.71
CA LEU A 246 -7.78 -7.47 10.23
C LEU A 246 -8.26 -8.67 9.40
N GLU A 247 -7.35 -9.25 8.62
CA GLU A 247 -7.60 -10.47 7.83
C GLU A 247 -7.98 -11.68 8.70
N ASP A 248 -7.48 -11.73 9.93
CA ASP A 248 -7.82 -12.78 10.91
C ASP A 248 -9.21 -12.63 11.52
N GLY A 249 -9.97 -11.61 11.12
CA GLY A 249 -11.32 -11.32 11.61
C GLY A 249 -11.37 -10.48 12.88
N ARG A 250 -10.24 -10.20 13.54
CA ARG A 250 -10.20 -9.32 14.72
C ARG A 250 -10.53 -7.88 14.33
N ARG A 251 -11.21 -7.19 15.26
CA ARG A 251 -11.53 -5.77 15.14
C ARG A 251 -10.69 -5.01 16.16
N LEU A 252 -9.84 -4.11 15.70
CA LEU A 252 -9.00 -3.30 16.57
C LEU A 252 -9.58 -1.88 16.67
N LEU A 253 -9.77 -1.39 17.88
CA LEU A 253 -10.10 0.01 18.11
C LEU A 253 -8.85 0.86 17.90
N ASP A 254 -8.91 1.84 16.99
CA ASP A 254 -7.78 2.72 16.70
C ASP A 254 -7.68 3.86 17.72
N GLY A 255 -6.64 3.83 18.54
CA GLY A 255 -6.34 4.86 19.52
C GLY A 255 -5.50 6.02 19.00
N ILE A 256 -5.06 6.00 17.74
CA ILE A 256 -4.14 7.00 17.18
C ILE A 256 -4.65 7.69 15.91
N SER A 257 -5.87 7.39 15.44
CA SER A 257 -6.46 7.97 14.24
C SER A 257 -5.59 7.81 12.97
N SER A 258 -5.00 6.64 12.74
CA SER A 258 -4.03 6.39 11.64
C SER A 258 -3.04 7.55 11.48
N TRP A 259 -2.16 7.76 12.47
CA TRP A 259 -1.27 8.92 12.54
C TRP A 259 -2.02 10.27 12.48
N TRP A 260 -3.01 10.40 13.36
CA TRP A 260 -3.73 11.65 13.66
C TRP A 260 -4.47 12.26 12.45
N SER A 261 -4.68 11.46 11.40
CA SER A 261 -5.30 11.89 10.14
C SER A 261 -6.80 11.60 10.10
N VAL A 262 -7.24 10.49 10.71
CA VAL A 262 -8.63 10.04 10.68
C VAL A 262 -9.41 10.67 11.84
N CYS A 263 -9.93 11.88 11.62
CA CYS A 263 -10.76 12.59 12.60
C CYS A 263 -12.22 12.13 12.62
N HIS A 264 -12.81 11.86 11.45
CA HIS A 264 -14.23 11.50 11.26
C HIS A 264 -14.50 9.99 11.29
N GLY A 265 -13.49 9.19 11.60
CA GLY A 265 -13.54 7.74 11.48
C GLY A 265 -13.30 7.23 10.06
N TYR A 266 -13.06 5.93 9.96
CA TYR A 266 -12.78 5.24 8.70
C TYR A 266 -14.02 5.14 7.82
N SER A 267 -13.84 5.43 6.53
CA SER A 267 -14.83 5.24 5.47
C SER A 267 -16.18 5.94 5.74
N HIS A 268 -16.14 7.19 6.22
CA HIS A 268 -17.34 7.98 6.46
C HIS A 268 -18.20 8.10 5.17
N PRO A 269 -19.47 7.68 5.17
CA PRO A 269 -20.29 7.59 3.96
C PRO A 269 -20.40 8.91 3.18
N TYR A 270 -20.53 10.04 3.89
CA TYR A 270 -20.62 11.36 3.26
C TYR A 270 -19.36 11.72 2.44
N ILE A 271 -18.16 11.50 3.01
CA ILE A 271 -16.90 11.81 2.34
C ILE A 271 -16.69 10.88 1.14
N VAL A 272 -17.00 9.58 1.31
CA VAL A 272 -16.90 8.60 0.22
C VAL A 272 -17.80 8.96 -0.95
N THR A 273 -19.05 9.37 -0.69
CA THR A 273 -19.98 9.80 -1.74
C THR A 273 -19.45 11.02 -2.50
N LYS A 274 -18.96 12.04 -1.79
CA LYS A 274 -18.38 13.24 -2.42
C LYS A 274 -17.13 12.93 -3.25
N MET A 275 -16.30 12.02 -2.78
CA MET A 275 -15.15 11.54 -3.54
C MET A 275 -15.58 10.80 -4.82
N ARG A 276 -16.60 9.95 -4.76
CA ARG A 276 -17.12 9.24 -5.95
C ARG A 276 -17.66 10.20 -7.00
N GLU A 277 -18.48 11.17 -6.58
CA GLU A 277 -19.00 12.24 -7.45
C GLU A 277 -17.86 12.99 -8.16
N GLN A 278 -16.77 13.28 -7.44
CA GLN A 278 -15.62 13.98 -8.00
C GLN A 278 -14.83 13.12 -9.00
N VAL A 279 -14.63 11.82 -8.72
CA VAL A 279 -13.92 10.91 -9.63
C VAL A 279 -14.65 10.77 -10.97
N GLU A 280 -15.99 10.71 -10.93
CA GLU A 280 -16.82 10.64 -12.14
C GLU A 280 -16.77 11.92 -12.97
N ARG A 281 -16.60 13.08 -12.32
CA ARG A 281 -16.55 14.39 -13.01
C ARG A 281 -15.16 14.74 -13.54
N LEU A 282 -14.12 14.60 -12.73
CA LEU A 282 -12.75 14.97 -13.08
C LEU A 282 -11.74 14.26 -12.16
N SER A 283 -10.97 13.33 -12.74
CA SER A 283 -9.95 12.59 -12.00
C SER A 283 -8.77 13.47 -11.58
N HIS A 284 -8.20 14.23 -12.53
CA HIS A 284 -7.05 15.09 -12.25
C HIS A 284 -6.90 16.16 -13.35
N VAL A 285 -6.49 17.36 -12.93
CA VAL A 285 -6.00 18.42 -13.81
C VAL A 285 -4.80 19.07 -13.12
N MET A 286 -3.77 19.41 -13.89
CA MET A 286 -2.61 20.12 -13.34
C MET A 286 -2.98 21.56 -12.97
N LEU A 287 -2.72 21.95 -11.72
CA LEU A 287 -2.99 23.32 -11.25
C LEU A 287 -1.79 24.22 -11.56
N CYS A 288 -1.62 24.57 -12.84
CA CYS A 288 -0.59 25.49 -13.32
C CYS A 288 -1.05 26.17 -14.61
N SER A 289 -0.41 27.30 -14.97
CA SER A 289 -0.66 28.04 -16.22
C SER A 289 -2.11 28.54 -16.41
N GLY A 290 -2.78 28.93 -15.32
CA GLY A 290 -4.13 29.52 -15.37
C GLY A 290 -5.28 28.52 -15.35
N MET A 291 -5.01 27.21 -15.31
CA MET A 291 -6.03 26.19 -15.08
C MET A 291 -6.36 26.10 -13.59
N ILE A 292 -7.66 26.22 -13.28
CA ILE A 292 -8.21 26.11 -11.93
C ILE A 292 -9.43 25.18 -11.96
N HIS A 293 -9.81 24.65 -10.81
CA HIS A 293 -11.05 23.91 -10.64
C HIS A 293 -11.79 24.36 -9.39
N GLU A 294 -13.11 24.18 -9.43
CA GLU A 294 -14.06 24.65 -8.41
C GLU A 294 -13.67 24.18 -6.99
N GLY A 295 -13.39 22.89 -6.82
CA GLY A 295 -13.04 22.33 -5.50
C GLY A 295 -11.80 22.96 -4.85
N ALA A 296 -10.79 23.37 -5.61
CA ALA A 296 -9.62 24.06 -5.04
C ALA A 296 -9.94 25.49 -4.64
N CYS A 297 -10.72 26.21 -5.46
CA CYS A 297 -11.14 27.58 -5.15
C CYS A 297 -12.04 27.62 -3.91
N GLU A 298 -13.00 26.71 -3.82
CA GLU A 298 -13.88 26.57 -2.67
C GLU A 298 -13.09 26.23 -1.41
N LEU A 299 -12.20 25.22 -1.47
CA LEU A 299 -11.38 24.82 -0.34
C LEU A 299 -10.48 25.97 0.14
N ALA A 300 -9.83 26.68 -0.78
CA ALA A 300 -8.99 27.82 -0.42
C ALA A 300 -9.79 28.91 0.28
N SER A 301 -10.99 29.25 -0.23
CA SER A 301 -11.89 30.23 0.37
C SER A 301 -12.32 29.84 1.78
N ARG A 302 -12.72 28.57 1.97
CA ARG A 302 -13.15 28.04 3.27
C ARG A 302 -12.01 28.00 4.27
N LEU A 303 -10.82 27.56 3.86
CA LEU A 303 -9.64 27.54 4.73
C LEU A 303 -9.24 28.95 5.19
N ILE A 304 -9.26 29.95 4.29
CA ILE A 304 -8.97 31.35 4.66
C ILE A 304 -10.02 31.88 5.63
N SER A 305 -11.30 31.55 5.42
CA SER A 305 -12.40 32.01 6.28
C SER A 305 -12.33 31.43 7.69
N LEU A 306 -11.81 30.20 7.83
CA LEU A 306 -11.64 29.52 9.11
C LEU A 306 -10.33 29.91 9.82
N ALA A 307 -9.29 30.28 9.07
CA ALA A 307 -7.97 30.56 9.62
C ALA A 307 -7.92 31.93 10.34
N PRO A 308 -6.90 32.16 11.20
CA PRO A 308 -6.71 33.45 11.87
C PRO A 308 -6.64 34.64 10.89
N GLN A 309 -7.15 35.80 11.34
CA GLN A 309 -7.21 37.01 10.51
C GLN A 309 -5.83 37.45 10.02
N GLY A 310 -5.71 37.65 8.71
CA GLY A 310 -4.50 38.17 8.06
C GLY A 310 -3.89 37.23 7.02
N LEU A 311 -4.29 35.95 7.04
CA LEU A 311 -3.96 34.98 5.99
C LEU A 311 -4.83 35.22 4.75
N HIS A 312 -4.23 35.22 3.57
CA HIS A 312 -4.89 35.67 2.33
C HIS A 312 -4.77 34.68 1.15
N LYS A 313 -3.70 33.88 1.08
CA LYS A 313 -3.51 32.91 -0.02
C LYS A 313 -3.19 31.52 0.54
N VAL A 314 -3.59 30.50 -0.22
CA VAL A 314 -3.34 29.09 0.09
C VAL A 314 -2.54 28.46 -1.05
N PHE A 315 -1.49 27.74 -0.72
CA PHE A 315 -0.75 26.87 -1.62
C PHE A 315 -0.98 25.41 -1.22
N PHE A 316 -1.41 24.56 -2.15
CA PHE A 316 -1.68 23.15 -1.85
C PHE A 316 -0.49 22.24 -2.21
N SER A 317 -0.23 21.27 -1.34
CA SER A 317 0.81 20.25 -1.48
C SER A 317 0.24 18.87 -1.16
N ASP A 318 1.02 17.81 -1.44
CA ASP A 318 0.65 16.42 -1.24
C ASP A 318 0.85 15.93 0.21
N SER A 319 1.88 16.42 0.88
CA SER A 319 2.29 15.96 2.21
C SER A 319 2.67 17.12 3.14
N GLY A 320 2.53 16.91 4.46
CA GLY A 320 2.91 17.90 5.46
C GLY A 320 4.37 18.36 5.33
N SER A 321 5.29 17.43 5.06
CA SER A 321 6.70 17.77 4.81
C SER A 321 6.85 18.70 3.61
N MET A 322 6.17 18.42 2.49
CA MET A 322 6.22 19.29 1.32
C MET A 322 5.60 20.67 1.58
N ALA A 323 4.56 20.76 2.41
CA ALA A 323 3.99 22.04 2.79
C ALA A 323 4.94 22.87 3.68
N VAL A 324 5.68 22.23 4.60
CA VAL A 324 6.75 22.92 5.35
C VAL A 324 7.87 23.38 4.42
N GLU A 325 8.32 22.57 3.48
CA GLU A 325 9.32 22.97 2.47
C GLU A 325 8.86 24.18 1.65
N VAL A 326 7.58 24.21 1.28
CA VAL A 326 6.97 25.35 0.61
C VAL A 326 6.98 26.58 1.53
N ALA A 327 6.60 26.45 2.79
CA ALA A 327 6.65 27.54 3.77
C ALA A 327 8.06 28.11 3.92
N MET A 328 9.08 27.24 4.01
CA MET A 328 10.48 27.65 4.08
C MET A 328 10.92 28.39 2.81
N LYS A 329 10.57 27.87 1.63
CA LYS A 329 10.89 28.53 0.35
C LYS A 329 10.22 29.89 0.22
N ILE A 330 8.96 30.00 0.63
CA ILE A 330 8.22 31.27 0.65
C ILE A 330 8.93 32.27 1.58
N ALA A 331 9.35 31.86 2.77
CA ALA A 331 10.04 32.74 3.71
C ALA A 331 11.38 33.27 3.15
N VAL A 332 12.21 32.41 2.54
CA VAL A 332 13.48 32.84 1.93
C VAL A 332 13.24 33.74 0.72
N GLN A 333 12.28 33.36 -0.15
CA GLN A 333 11.98 34.13 -1.35
C GLN A 333 11.35 35.49 -1.01
N TYR A 334 10.59 35.59 0.09
CA TYR A 334 10.10 36.85 0.64
C TYR A 334 11.25 37.80 0.97
N TRP A 335 12.24 37.34 1.75
CA TRP A 335 13.38 38.19 2.12
C TRP A 335 14.24 38.58 0.93
N HIS A 336 14.40 37.67 -0.04
CA HIS A 336 15.02 38.00 -1.32
C HIS A 336 14.25 39.10 -2.07
N ALA A 337 12.92 39.00 -2.14
CA ALA A 337 12.05 39.99 -2.78
C ALA A 337 12.05 41.34 -2.04
N VAL A 338 12.23 41.37 -0.72
CA VAL A 338 12.37 42.60 0.08
C VAL A 338 13.77 43.24 -0.07
N GLY A 339 14.75 42.52 -0.63
CA GLY A 339 16.12 43.00 -0.84
C GLY A 339 17.10 42.67 0.29
N ARG A 340 16.77 41.68 1.13
CA ARG A 340 17.62 41.16 2.22
C ARG A 340 17.96 39.67 2.00
N PRO A 341 18.72 39.32 0.96
CA PRO A 341 18.96 37.93 0.58
C PRO A 341 19.81 37.14 1.59
N GLN A 342 20.45 37.81 2.57
CA GLN A 342 21.24 37.13 3.61
C GLN A 342 20.37 36.40 4.65
N LYS A 343 19.06 36.68 4.69
CA LYS A 343 18.12 36.01 5.60
C LYS A 343 17.68 34.66 5.03
N THR A 344 18.43 33.62 5.37
CA THR A 344 18.22 32.24 4.88
C THR A 344 18.03 31.21 6.00
N ASN A 345 18.41 31.53 7.23
CA ASN A 345 18.43 30.58 8.33
C ASN A 345 17.09 30.53 9.05
N PHE A 346 16.80 29.41 9.68
CA PHE A 346 15.59 29.17 10.45
C PHE A 346 15.92 28.94 11.92
N ILE A 347 14.98 29.33 12.78
CA ILE A 347 15.00 29.04 14.21
C ILE A 347 13.95 27.97 14.46
N ALA A 348 14.39 26.84 15.00
CA ALA A 348 13.55 25.73 15.42
C ALA A 348 13.76 25.43 16.91
N PHE A 349 12.92 24.57 17.48
CA PHE A 349 12.95 24.23 18.89
C PHE A 349 13.27 22.76 19.13
N LYS A 350 13.91 22.45 20.26
CA LYS A 350 14.11 21.07 20.72
C LYS A 350 12.77 20.34 20.81
N ASN A 351 12.78 19.05 20.51
CA ASN A 351 11.62 18.17 20.40
C ASN A 351 10.61 18.53 19.28
N ALA A 352 10.90 19.49 18.41
CA ALA A 352 10.01 19.81 17.28
C ALA A 352 10.16 18.79 16.13
N TYR A 353 9.07 18.53 15.42
CA TYR A 353 9.05 17.71 14.22
C TYR A 353 8.22 18.36 13.11
N HIS A 354 8.85 18.53 11.94
CA HIS A 354 8.26 19.20 10.78
C HIS A 354 8.29 18.35 9.50
N GLY A 355 8.61 17.05 9.60
CA GLY A 355 8.59 16.11 8.48
C GLY A 355 9.94 15.49 8.12
N ASP A 356 9.92 14.60 7.12
CA ASP A 356 11.07 13.75 6.75
C ASP A 356 11.86 14.23 5.52
N SER A 357 11.48 15.33 4.88
CA SER A 357 12.27 15.87 3.76
C SER A 357 13.50 16.62 4.24
N MET A 358 14.47 16.85 3.35
CA MET A 358 15.78 17.42 3.71
C MET A 358 15.69 18.77 4.45
N GLY A 359 14.82 19.68 3.99
CA GLY A 359 14.57 20.96 4.64
C GLY A 359 13.84 20.79 5.97
N CYS A 360 12.81 19.96 6.01
CA CYS A 360 12.08 19.62 7.24
C CYS A 360 12.96 19.01 8.33
N MET A 361 13.85 18.09 7.96
CA MET A 361 14.80 17.47 8.87
C MET A 361 15.79 18.49 9.43
N SER A 362 16.11 19.56 8.69
CA SER A 362 17.01 20.61 9.15
C SER A 362 16.40 21.50 10.24
N VAL A 363 15.06 21.59 10.28
CA VAL A 363 14.31 22.34 11.28
C VAL A 363 13.64 21.44 12.33
N SER A 364 13.83 20.13 12.25
CA SER A 364 13.34 19.18 13.24
C SER A 364 14.45 18.81 14.22
N ASP A 365 14.10 18.42 15.44
CA ASP A 365 15.10 17.92 16.39
C ASP A 365 15.63 16.54 15.94
N PRO A 366 16.95 16.40 15.68
CA PRO A 366 17.54 15.13 15.29
C PRO A 366 17.33 14.02 16.34
N THR A 367 17.19 14.38 17.62
CA THR A 367 17.02 13.42 18.72
C THR A 367 15.60 12.89 18.85
N ALA A 368 14.60 13.56 18.27
CA ALA A 368 13.20 13.17 18.39
C ALA A 368 12.85 11.90 17.58
N ILE A 369 13.18 11.87 16.28
CA ILE A 369 12.76 10.76 15.38
C ILE A 369 13.90 10.27 14.47
N HIS A 370 14.66 11.17 13.85
CA HIS A 370 15.59 10.81 12.77
C HIS A 370 16.91 10.21 13.26
N GLY A 371 17.24 10.43 14.54
CA GLY A 371 18.57 10.21 15.08
C GLY A 371 19.61 11.16 14.48
N THR A 372 20.85 11.06 14.97
CA THR A 372 21.96 11.91 14.52
C THR A 372 22.56 11.51 13.16
N ARG A 373 21.98 10.50 12.49
CA ARG A 373 22.54 9.89 11.27
C ARG A 373 22.58 10.85 10.08
N PHE A 374 21.68 11.84 10.06
CA PHE A 374 21.52 12.78 8.94
C PHE A 374 22.04 14.19 9.24
N CYS A 375 22.63 14.44 10.41
CA CYS A 375 23.06 15.80 10.80
C CYS A 375 24.08 16.44 9.84
N ASN A 376 24.85 15.63 9.09
CA ASN A 376 25.82 16.11 8.10
C ASN A 376 25.26 16.21 6.68
N TYR A 377 23.99 15.86 6.45
CA TYR A 377 23.39 15.84 5.12
C TYR A 377 22.81 17.20 4.73
N TYR A 378 22.20 17.92 5.68
CA TYR A 378 21.50 19.19 5.46
C TYR A 378 22.22 20.38 6.15
N PRO A 379 21.96 21.63 5.71
CA PRO A 379 22.52 22.80 6.37
C PRO A 379 21.99 22.94 7.80
N ALA A 380 22.89 23.08 8.77
CA ALA A 380 22.54 23.22 10.17
C ALA A 380 21.74 24.52 10.41
N GLN A 381 20.58 24.40 11.05
CA GLN A 381 19.75 25.51 11.48
C GLN A 381 19.94 25.79 12.98
N HIS A 382 19.37 26.88 13.48
CA HIS A 382 19.47 27.24 14.89
C HIS A 382 18.40 26.50 15.71
N LEU A 383 18.83 25.58 16.57
CA LEU A 383 17.96 24.84 17.48
C LEU A 383 18.04 25.43 18.89
N PHE A 384 16.92 25.90 19.43
CA PHE A 384 16.82 26.44 20.78
C PHE A 384 15.87 25.64 21.66
N GLU A 385 15.92 25.86 22.97
CA GLU A 385 14.93 25.33 23.90
C GLU A 385 13.71 26.24 23.96
N LEU A 386 12.53 25.65 24.17
CA LEU A 386 11.33 26.45 24.41
C LEU A 386 11.48 27.16 25.76
N PRO A 387 11.16 28.48 25.82
CA PRO A 387 11.26 29.23 27.06
C PRO A 387 10.17 28.75 28.03
N THR A 388 10.56 28.38 29.24
CA THR A 388 9.65 27.96 30.32
C THR A 388 9.41 29.06 31.34
N ASP A 389 10.26 30.09 31.35
CA ASP A 389 10.30 31.18 32.31
C ASP A 389 10.80 32.48 31.68
N GLU A 390 10.66 33.61 32.37
CA GLU A 390 11.09 34.91 31.85
C GLU A 390 12.61 34.97 31.60
N GLN A 391 13.43 34.25 32.37
CA GLN A 391 14.88 34.26 32.18
C GLN A 391 15.28 33.48 30.93
N SER A 392 14.72 32.29 30.70
CA SER A 392 14.94 31.56 29.44
C SER A 392 14.44 32.34 28.23
N PHE A 393 13.32 33.07 28.34
CA PHE A 393 12.87 33.96 27.28
C PHE A 393 13.86 35.11 27.01
N ALA A 394 14.41 35.74 28.05
CA ALA A 394 15.43 36.77 27.89
C ALA A 394 16.71 36.23 27.21
N LEU A 395 17.13 35.01 27.56
CA LEU A 395 18.26 34.33 26.92
C LEU A 395 17.98 34.04 25.44
N LEU A 396 16.79 33.54 25.13
CA LEU A 396 16.36 33.31 23.74
C LEU A 396 16.37 34.62 22.96
N ARG A 397 15.79 35.70 23.51
CA ARG A 397 15.77 37.02 22.88
C ARG A 397 17.18 37.52 22.58
N SER A 398 18.08 37.48 23.55
CA SER A 398 19.48 37.89 23.34
C SER A 398 20.22 37.02 22.32
N ALA A 399 19.89 35.73 22.21
CA ALA A 399 20.46 34.86 21.19
C ALA A 399 19.92 35.21 19.79
N VAL A 400 18.61 35.43 19.67
CA VAL A 400 17.94 35.80 18.41
C VAL A 400 18.45 37.14 17.89
N GLU A 401 18.66 38.13 18.76
CA GLU A 401 19.23 39.44 18.39
C GLU A 401 20.61 39.33 17.71
N ARG A 402 21.42 38.33 18.08
CA ARG A 402 22.75 38.11 17.46
C ARG A 402 22.66 37.53 16.05
N ILE A 403 21.62 36.74 15.76
CA ILE A 403 21.46 35.99 14.50
C ILE A 403 20.36 36.57 13.59
N VAL A 404 19.64 37.59 14.03
CA VAL A 404 18.50 38.21 13.33
C VAL A 404 18.83 38.58 11.87
N HIS A 405 20.03 39.06 11.60
CA HIS A 405 20.48 39.50 10.28
C HIS A 405 20.57 38.36 9.25
N ARG A 406 20.65 37.10 9.69
CA ARG A 406 20.67 35.90 8.84
C ARG A 406 19.41 35.05 8.96
N THR A 407 18.49 35.41 9.86
CA THR A 407 17.31 34.59 10.15
C THR A 407 16.12 35.03 9.31
N ALA A 408 15.54 34.07 8.58
CA ALA A 408 14.35 34.22 7.77
C ALA A 408 13.06 34.05 8.58
N ALA A 409 12.95 32.95 9.33
CA ALA A 409 11.74 32.63 10.06
C ALA A 409 11.99 31.79 11.33
N ILE A 410 11.06 31.88 12.29
CA ILE A 410 10.89 30.96 13.40
C ILE A 410 9.82 29.94 13.01
N ILE A 411 10.08 28.65 13.18
CA ILE A 411 9.12 27.57 12.93
C ILE A 411 8.80 26.81 14.22
N ILE A 412 7.52 26.55 14.47
CA ILE A 412 7.06 25.88 15.69
C ILE A 412 5.72 25.15 15.49
N GLU A 413 5.57 23.98 16.11
CA GLU A 413 4.27 23.32 16.31
C GLU A 413 3.53 23.99 17.48
N PRO A 414 2.33 24.55 17.32
CA PRO A 414 1.68 25.36 18.34
C PRO A 414 1.06 24.52 19.46
N ILE A 415 1.34 24.86 20.72
CA ILE A 415 0.84 24.24 21.96
C ILE A 415 1.33 22.80 22.18
N LEU A 416 1.36 21.96 21.15
CA LEU A 416 1.71 20.55 21.22
C LEU A 416 2.81 20.21 20.20
N GLN A 417 3.99 19.82 20.69
CA GLN A 417 5.02 19.17 19.89
C GLN A 417 4.73 17.67 19.89
N ALA A 418 4.09 17.18 18.84
CA ALA A 418 3.44 15.87 18.89
C ALA A 418 4.45 14.73 18.74
N ALA A 419 5.29 14.81 17.72
CA ALA A 419 6.24 13.74 17.39
C ALA A 419 7.47 13.71 18.34
N GLY A 420 7.73 14.80 19.05
CA GLY A 420 8.76 14.88 20.09
C GLY A 420 8.37 14.31 21.45
N GLY A 421 7.30 13.52 21.55
CA GLY A 421 6.82 12.97 22.84
C GLY A 421 5.59 13.67 23.41
N MET A 422 4.77 14.30 22.56
CA MET A 422 3.53 14.97 22.97
C MET A 422 3.76 16.04 24.05
N HIS A 423 4.80 16.86 23.86
CA HIS A 423 5.11 17.94 24.80
C HIS A 423 4.11 19.08 24.64
N ILE A 424 3.40 19.38 25.72
CA ILE A 424 2.38 20.44 25.79
C ILE A 424 2.99 21.63 26.52
N TYR A 425 2.87 22.82 25.94
CA TYR A 425 3.37 24.07 26.51
C TYR A 425 2.30 25.17 26.51
N SER A 426 2.50 26.24 27.29
CA SER A 426 1.49 27.30 27.46
C SER A 426 1.27 28.08 26.15
N PRO A 427 0.01 28.41 25.80
CA PRO A 427 -0.30 29.34 24.70
C PRO A 427 0.40 30.70 24.84
N ASP A 428 0.73 31.14 26.06
CA ASP A 428 1.43 32.40 26.30
C ASP A 428 2.82 32.44 25.64
N ILE A 429 3.49 31.29 25.57
CA ILE A 429 4.80 31.17 24.91
C ILE A 429 4.67 31.47 23.42
N LEU A 430 3.58 31.04 22.77
CA LEU A 430 3.34 31.39 21.36
C LEU A 430 3.15 32.89 21.16
N ALA A 431 2.42 33.54 22.06
CA ALA A 431 2.24 35.00 22.01
C ALA A 431 3.57 35.75 22.21
N LEU A 432 4.42 35.26 23.11
CA LEU A 432 5.78 35.80 23.32
C LEU A 432 6.67 35.60 22.10
N LEU A 433 6.63 34.43 21.46
CA LEU A 433 7.40 34.16 20.24
C LEU A 433 6.92 35.02 19.06
N LEU A 434 5.62 35.24 18.91
CA LEU A 434 5.09 36.18 17.91
C LEU A 434 5.58 37.60 18.17
N LYS A 435 5.56 38.06 19.43
CA LYS A 435 6.07 39.38 19.81
C LYS A 435 7.56 39.51 19.46
N LEU A 436 8.35 38.50 19.79
CA LEU A 436 9.77 38.44 19.45
C LEU A 436 10.00 38.50 17.93
N ALA A 437 9.25 37.69 17.16
CA ALA A 437 9.34 37.66 15.71
C ALA A 437 9.02 39.04 15.09
N ARG A 438 7.99 39.73 15.60
CA ARG A 438 7.62 41.08 15.15
C ARG A 438 8.66 42.13 15.51
N GLU A 439 9.20 42.11 16.73
CA GLU A 439 10.26 43.04 17.17
C GLU A 439 11.57 42.85 16.39
N ALA A 440 11.92 41.61 16.06
CA ALA A 440 13.14 41.26 15.34
C ALA A 440 12.99 41.30 13.81
N ASP A 441 11.80 41.61 13.29
CA ASP A 441 11.47 41.54 11.85
C ASP A 441 11.85 40.18 11.25
N ILE A 442 11.39 39.11 11.89
CA ILE A 442 11.52 37.70 11.47
C ILE A 442 10.10 37.17 11.23
N LEU A 443 9.92 36.30 10.22
CA LEU A 443 8.61 35.69 9.97
C LEU A 443 8.29 34.59 11.00
N LEU A 444 7.02 34.42 11.35
CA LEU A 444 6.56 33.29 12.15
C LEU A 444 5.84 32.25 11.26
N ILE A 445 6.37 31.03 11.25
CA ILE A 445 5.76 29.85 10.62
C ILE A 445 5.19 28.97 11.73
N VAL A 446 3.90 28.67 11.65
CA VAL A 446 3.24 27.76 12.59
C VAL A 446 2.84 26.48 11.87
N ASP A 447 3.31 25.35 12.39
CA ASP A 447 3.01 24.01 11.88
C ASP A 447 1.80 23.40 12.58
N GLU A 448 0.62 23.56 12.00
CA GLU A 448 -0.65 23.03 12.50
C GLU A 448 -1.04 21.70 11.85
N VAL A 449 -0.07 20.98 11.27
CA VAL A 449 -0.32 19.67 10.64
C VAL A 449 -0.87 18.67 11.67
N ALA A 450 -0.41 18.71 12.93
CA ALA A 450 -0.87 17.82 13.99
C ALA A 450 -1.99 18.42 14.87
N THR A 451 -1.97 19.73 15.10
CA THR A 451 -2.85 20.41 16.07
C THR A 451 -4.14 20.93 15.47
N GLY A 452 -4.20 21.11 14.15
CA GLY A 452 -5.38 21.64 13.47
C GLY A 452 -6.59 20.71 13.50
N PHE A 453 -7.72 21.25 13.04
CA PHE A 453 -9.01 20.57 12.88
C PHE A 453 -9.57 19.97 14.18
N GLY A 454 -9.61 20.77 15.25
CA GLY A 454 -10.31 20.41 16.49
C GLY A 454 -9.48 19.60 17.49
N ARG A 455 -8.27 19.16 17.14
CA ARG A 455 -7.52 18.17 17.94
C ARG A 455 -7.28 18.58 19.39
N ILE A 456 -7.03 19.86 19.62
CA ILE A 456 -6.71 20.45 20.92
C ILE A 456 -7.89 21.24 21.53
N GLY A 457 -9.10 21.10 20.97
CA GLY A 457 -10.33 21.71 21.48
C GLY A 457 -10.82 22.96 20.71
N THR A 458 -9.96 23.57 19.89
CA THR A 458 -10.31 24.67 18.97
C THR A 458 -10.02 24.24 17.53
N MET A 459 -10.57 24.95 16.54
CA MET A 459 -10.34 24.59 15.13
C MET A 459 -8.85 24.65 14.79
N PHE A 460 -8.17 25.68 15.26
CA PHE A 460 -6.71 25.82 15.21
C PHE A 460 -6.11 26.17 16.58
N ALA A 461 -4.85 25.82 16.81
CA ALA A 461 -4.13 26.17 18.04
C ALA A 461 -3.86 27.66 18.18
N CYS A 462 -3.67 28.34 17.05
CA CYS A 462 -3.48 29.78 17.02
C CYS A 462 -4.62 30.55 17.71
N GLU A 463 -5.85 30.02 17.68
CA GLU A 463 -7.02 30.65 18.35
C GLU A 463 -6.85 30.68 19.88
N GLN A 464 -6.28 29.64 20.48
CA GLN A 464 -6.08 29.59 21.94
C GLN A 464 -5.00 30.56 22.42
N ALA A 465 -4.02 30.85 21.56
CA ALA A 465 -2.99 31.85 21.83
C ALA A 465 -3.39 33.26 21.32
N ASN A 466 -4.54 33.40 20.66
CA ASN A 466 -5.00 34.62 19.99
C ASN A 466 -3.91 35.26 19.09
N ILE A 467 -3.20 34.42 18.33
CA ILE A 467 -2.14 34.83 17.42
C ILE A 467 -2.55 34.68 15.96
N SER A 468 -1.99 35.53 15.09
CA SER A 468 -1.97 35.30 13.65
C SER A 468 -0.51 35.18 13.18
N PRO A 469 -0.10 34.01 12.66
CA PRO A 469 1.23 33.83 12.08
C PRO A 469 1.35 34.47 10.70
N ASP A 470 2.59 34.60 10.20
CA ASP A 470 2.83 35.07 8.83
C ASP A 470 2.59 33.95 7.80
N ILE A 471 2.91 32.71 8.18
CA ILE A 471 2.71 31.49 7.39
C ILE A 471 2.18 30.39 8.32
N MET A 472 1.19 29.63 7.85
CA MET A 472 0.60 28.52 8.58
C MET A 472 0.58 27.26 7.71
N VAL A 473 0.95 26.12 8.27
CA VAL A 473 0.99 24.84 7.56
C VAL A 473 -0.09 23.90 8.09
N LEU A 474 -0.86 23.29 7.19
CA LEU A 474 -1.96 22.38 7.47
C LEU A 474 -1.74 21.03 6.76
N GLY A 475 -2.25 19.95 7.35
CA GLY A 475 -2.19 18.61 6.77
C GLY A 475 -3.03 17.61 7.56
N LYS A 476 -2.68 16.32 7.48
CA LYS A 476 -3.29 15.19 8.20
C LYS A 476 -4.83 15.21 8.21
N ALA A 477 -5.43 15.80 9.24
CA ALA A 477 -6.87 15.80 9.46
C ALA A 477 -7.67 16.61 8.42
N ILE A 478 -7.02 17.42 7.58
CA ILE A 478 -7.67 18.21 6.53
C ILE A 478 -8.60 17.38 5.62
N THR A 479 -8.21 16.16 5.26
CA THR A 479 -9.01 15.24 4.42
C THR A 479 -9.71 14.14 5.20
N GLY A 480 -9.64 14.15 6.54
CA GLY A 480 -10.12 13.05 7.38
C GLY A 480 -9.38 11.74 7.15
N GLY A 481 -8.13 11.78 6.65
CA GLY A 481 -7.30 10.60 6.40
C GLY A 481 -7.65 9.81 5.13
N MET A 482 -8.52 10.34 4.27
CA MET A 482 -8.97 9.66 3.05
C MET A 482 -8.00 9.83 1.87
N CYS A 483 -7.31 10.97 1.79
CA CYS A 483 -6.38 11.30 0.69
C CYS A 483 -5.22 12.19 1.18
N PRO A 484 -4.03 12.08 0.57
CA PRO A 484 -2.93 12.99 0.85
C PRO A 484 -3.24 14.40 0.37
N LEU A 485 -3.28 15.36 1.30
CA LEU A 485 -3.38 16.79 1.03
C LEU A 485 -2.77 17.57 2.18
N SER A 486 -2.15 18.68 1.84
CA SER A 486 -1.62 19.66 2.78
C SER A 486 -1.77 21.05 2.17
N ALA A 487 -1.73 22.07 3.02
CA ALA A 487 -1.92 23.45 2.61
C ALA A 487 -0.96 24.37 3.37
N THR A 488 -0.36 25.31 2.67
CA THR A 488 0.43 26.41 3.24
C THR A 488 -0.34 27.70 3.05
N LEU A 489 -0.80 28.28 4.14
CA LEU A 489 -1.50 29.57 4.15
C LEU A 489 -0.48 30.67 4.40
N VAL A 490 -0.60 31.77 3.66
CA VAL A 490 0.33 32.90 3.75
C VAL A 490 -0.42 34.21 3.96
N SER A 491 0.17 35.08 4.77
CA SER A 491 -0.35 36.42 5.03
C SER A 491 -0.23 37.35 3.84
N SER A 492 -1.10 38.37 3.80
CA SER A 492 -1.01 39.43 2.78
C SER A 492 0.35 40.12 2.76
N LYS A 493 0.95 40.35 3.94
CA LYS A 493 2.31 40.90 4.10
C LYS A 493 3.35 40.08 3.34
N VAL A 494 3.26 38.75 3.40
CA VAL A 494 4.21 37.86 2.72
C VAL A 494 3.94 37.84 1.21
N CYS A 495 2.68 37.96 0.77
CA CYS A 495 2.33 37.99 -0.65
C CYS A 495 2.75 39.28 -1.38
N GLU A 496 2.66 40.44 -0.72
CA GLU A 496 2.81 41.76 -1.33
C GLU A 496 4.11 41.94 -2.15
N PRO A 497 5.30 41.54 -1.68
CA PRO A 497 6.53 41.67 -2.47
C PRO A 497 6.56 40.83 -3.75
N PHE A 498 5.83 39.70 -3.78
CA PHE A 498 5.73 38.85 -4.96
C PHE A 498 4.83 39.50 -6.03
N GLU A 499 3.74 40.14 -5.59
CA GLU A 499 2.81 40.86 -6.46
C GLU A 499 3.45 42.10 -7.08
N LEU A 500 4.17 42.90 -6.29
CA LEU A 500 4.80 44.15 -6.76
C LEU A 500 5.97 43.94 -7.72
N ARG A 501 6.74 42.86 -7.55
CA ARG A 501 7.97 42.60 -8.34
C ARG A 501 7.80 41.56 -9.45
N SER A 502 6.56 41.17 -9.78
CA SER A 502 6.26 40.11 -10.76
C SER A 502 6.98 38.78 -10.45
N GLY A 503 7.20 38.50 -9.16
CA GLY A 503 7.94 37.34 -8.70
C GLY A 503 7.05 36.12 -8.66
N LYS A 504 7.30 35.13 -9.52
CA LYS A 504 6.65 33.82 -9.41
C LYS A 504 7.25 33.06 -8.23
N LEU A 505 6.43 32.41 -7.41
CA LEU A 505 6.92 31.38 -6.50
C LEU A 505 7.47 30.24 -7.36
N MET A 506 8.76 29.95 -7.24
CA MET A 506 9.42 28.93 -8.07
C MET A 506 9.19 27.53 -7.49
N HIS A 507 7.93 27.15 -7.36
CA HIS A 507 7.51 25.86 -6.83
C HIS A 507 6.18 25.40 -7.43
N GLY A 508 6.07 24.11 -7.71
CA GLY A 508 4.86 23.49 -8.21
C GLY A 508 4.95 21.97 -8.07
N ASN A 509 3.90 21.36 -7.54
CA ASN A 509 3.79 19.91 -7.40
C ASN A 509 2.79 19.38 -8.43
N THR A 510 3.08 18.23 -9.05
CA THR A 510 2.20 17.63 -10.07
C THR A 510 0.78 17.42 -9.57
N PHE A 511 0.62 16.94 -8.32
CA PHE A 511 -0.67 16.69 -7.68
C PHE A 511 -1.11 17.82 -6.74
N ALA A 512 -0.54 19.03 -6.87
CA ALA A 512 -0.99 20.18 -6.11
C ALA A 512 -2.50 20.39 -6.32
N ALA A 513 -3.23 20.48 -5.21
CA ALA A 513 -4.68 20.61 -5.18
C ALA A 513 -5.42 19.52 -5.99
N ASN A 514 -5.03 18.26 -5.87
CA ASN A 514 -5.73 17.17 -6.54
C ASN A 514 -7.27 17.28 -6.32
N PRO A 515 -8.10 17.32 -7.40
CA PRO A 515 -9.55 17.51 -7.26
C PRO A 515 -10.21 16.52 -6.31
N LEU A 516 -9.79 15.25 -6.32
CA LEU A 516 -10.29 14.22 -5.41
C LEU A 516 -9.97 14.54 -3.94
N ALA A 517 -8.76 15.00 -3.68
CA ALA A 517 -8.33 15.38 -2.34
C ALA A 517 -9.03 16.66 -1.87
N CYS A 518 -9.26 17.63 -2.76
CA CYS A 518 -10.03 18.83 -2.46
C CYS A 518 -11.49 18.49 -2.12
N ALA A 519 -12.12 17.57 -2.86
CA ALA A 519 -13.49 17.13 -2.55
C ALA A 519 -13.56 16.42 -1.18
N ALA A 520 -12.57 15.58 -0.85
CA ALA A 520 -12.48 14.95 0.47
C ALA A 520 -12.30 15.99 1.58
N ALA A 521 -11.47 17.03 1.35
CA ALA A 521 -11.24 18.10 2.30
C ALA A 521 -12.48 19.00 2.51
N ASN A 522 -13.17 19.39 1.44
CA ASN A 522 -14.43 20.14 1.55
C ASN A 522 -15.49 19.33 2.31
N ALA A 523 -15.64 18.03 1.98
CA ALA A 523 -16.56 17.16 2.71
C ALA A 523 -16.17 16.98 4.18
N SER A 524 -14.87 16.94 4.50
CA SER A 524 -14.37 16.93 5.87
C SER A 524 -14.72 18.23 6.60
N LEU A 525 -14.55 19.38 5.95
CA LEU A 525 -14.91 20.69 6.50
C LEU A 525 -16.42 20.82 6.75
N ASP A 526 -17.29 20.29 5.86
CA ASP A 526 -18.74 20.29 6.05
C ASP A 526 -19.14 19.63 7.37
N LEU A 527 -18.48 18.52 7.73
CA LEU A 527 -18.73 17.82 9.00
C LEU A 527 -18.28 18.62 10.23
N PHE A 528 -17.39 19.59 10.06
CA PHE A 528 -16.97 20.49 11.13
C PHE A 528 -17.87 21.73 11.26
N GLU A 529 -18.63 22.12 10.22
CA GLU A 529 -19.46 23.34 10.24
C GLU A 529 -20.57 23.31 11.30
N ASP A 530 -21.11 22.12 11.58
CA ASP A 530 -22.14 21.94 12.62
C ASP A 530 -21.59 22.17 14.05
N GLY A 531 -20.27 22.29 14.23
CA GLY A 531 -19.62 22.55 15.51
C GLY A 531 -19.71 21.42 16.55
N THR A 532 -20.51 20.38 16.27
CA THR A 532 -20.77 19.25 17.18
C THR A 532 -19.49 18.48 17.53
N LEU A 533 -18.62 18.24 16.54
CA LEU A 533 -17.36 17.53 16.72
C LEU A 533 -16.39 18.30 17.61
N ILE A 534 -16.25 19.61 17.40
CA ILE A 534 -15.38 20.46 18.22
C ILE A 534 -15.91 20.53 19.66
N GLY A 535 -17.24 20.66 19.83
CA GLY A 535 -17.89 20.63 21.15
C GLY A 535 -17.66 19.33 21.92
N ARG A 536 -17.58 18.18 21.23
CA ARG A 536 -17.28 16.88 21.86
C ARG A 536 -15.85 16.79 22.39
N VAL A 537 -14.90 17.54 21.83
CA VAL A 537 -13.49 17.46 22.23
C VAL A 537 -13.29 17.80 23.70
N GLN A 538 -14.05 18.76 24.24
CA GLN A 538 -13.99 19.10 25.67
C GLN A 538 -14.42 17.92 26.55
N ALA A 539 -15.50 17.23 26.19
CA ALA A 539 -15.97 16.04 26.91
C ALA A 539 -14.96 14.87 26.81
N ILE A 540 -14.32 14.71 25.64
CA ILE A 540 -13.22 13.75 25.46
C ILE A 540 -12.03 14.11 26.36
N GLU A 541 -11.64 15.38 26.41
CA GLU A 541 -10.53 15.86 27.25
C GLU A 541 -10.76 15.55 28.73
N GLU A 542 -11.95 15.85 29.26
CA GLU A 542 -12.31 15.58 30.65
C GLU A 542 -12.27 14.08 30.99
N ARG A 543 -12.69 13.23 30.06
CA ARG A 543 -12.62 11.78 30.24
C ARG A 543 -11.21 11.24 30.16
N LEU A 544 -10.41 11.72 29.22
CA LEU A 544 -8.99 11.38 29.13
C LEU A 544 -8.24 11.76 30.42
N LYS A 545 -8.54 12.94 30.98
CA LYS A 545 -7.98 13.38 32.28
C LYS A 545 -8.35 12.43 33.41
N ARG A 546 -9.63 12.06 33.54
CA ARG A 546 -10.11 11.13 34.57
C ARG A 546 -9.55 9.71 34.38
N GLY A 547 -9.50 9.22 33.15
CA GLY A 547 -9.01 7.87 32.86
C GLY A 547 -7.52 7.68 33.08
N LEU A 548 -6.72 8.74 32.93
CA LEU A 548 -5.28 8.72 33.23
C LEU A 548 -4.94 9.02 34.68
N GLU A 549 -5.90 9.48 35.49
CA GLU A 549 -5.68 9.79 36.90
C GLU A 549 -5.17 8.60 37.73
N PRO A 550 -5.67 7.35 37.56
CA PRO A 550 -5.13 6.18 38.27
C PRO A 550 -3.66 5.85 37.94
N LEU A 551 -3.14 6.37 36.83
CA LEU A 551 -1.76 6.14 36.41
C LEU A 551 -0.79 7.21 36.96
N LYS A 552 -1.32 8.31 37.51
CA LYS A 552 -0.50 9.34 38.13
C LYS A 552 0.09 8.83 39.45
N GLY A 553 1.40 9.03 39.61
CA GLY A 553 2.12 8.66 40.84
C GLY A 553 2.67 7.22 40.86
N LEU A 554 2.48 6.45 39.79
CA LEU A 554 3.15 5.16 39.63
C LEU A 554 4.64 5.37 39.34
N LYS A 555 5.52 4.60 40.00
CA LYS A 555 7.00 4.74 39.88
C LYS A 555 7.51 4.63 38.44
N TYR A 556 6.81 3.89 37.59
CA TYR A 556 7.15 3.65 36.20
C TYR A 556 6.49 4.60 35.19
N VAL A 557 5.68 5.56 35.66
CA VAL A 557 5.08 6.62 34.82
C VAL A 557 5.64 7.96 35.28
N TYR A 558 6.49 8.59 34.47
CA TYR A 558 7.15 9.84 34.82
C TYR A 558 6.19 11.03 34.77
N ASN A 559 5.41 11.13 33.69
CA ASN A 559 4.50 12.25 33.48
C ASN A 559 3.29 11.82 32.65
N THR A 560 2.13 12.42 32.95
CA THR A 560 0.89 12.26 32.17
C THR A 560 0.42 13.63 31.71
N ARG A 561 0.06 13.74 30.43
CA ARG A 561 -0.24 15.00 29.76
C ARG A 561 -1.54 14.85 29.00
N VAL A 562 -2.48 15.79 29.13
CA VAL A 562 -3.75 15.76 28.41
C VAL A 562 -4.13 17.17 27.95
N LYS A 563 -4.53 17.30 26.69
CA LYS A 563 -5.06 18.54 26.09
C LYS A 563 -5.94 18.19 24.89
N GLY A 564 -7.19 18.67 24.88
CA GLY A 564 -8.18 18.29 23.88
C GLY A 564 -8.34 16.77 23.76
N ALA A 565 -8.37 16.27 22.53
CA ALA A 565 -8.42 14.85 22.20
C ALA A 565 -7.01 14.22 22.10
N VAL A 566 -6.06 14.70 22.92
CA VAL A 566 -4.70 14.18 23.01
C VAL A 566 -4.39 13.83 24.46
N ALA A 567 -3.92 12.61 24.67
CA ALA A 567 -3.42 12.14 25.95
C ALA A 567 -2.10 11.41 25.76
N ALA A 568 -1.14 11.62 26.65
CA ALA A 568 0.15 10.98 26.60
C ALA A 568 0.65 10.64 27.99
N MET A 569 1.39 9.54 28.09
CA MET A 569 2.11 9.13 29.29
C MET A 569 3.54 8.75 28.92
N GLU A 570 4.46 9.23 29.73
CA GLU A 570 5.88 8.97 29.59
C GLU A 570 6.26 7.83 30.54
N ILE A 571 6.73 6.72 29.98
CA ILE A 571 7.19 5.56 30.74
C ILE A 571 8.62 5.83 31.18
N ALA A 572 8.91 5.62 32.47
CA ALA A 572 10.22 5.89 33.07
C ALA A 572 11.25 4.82 32.67
N THR A 573 11.67 4.80 31.39
CA THR A 573 12.69 3.86 30.90
C THR A 573 13.42 4.42 29.69
N ASP A 574 14.74 4.20 29.65
CA ASP A 574 15.61 4.47 28.51
C ASP A 574 15.65 3.32 27.49
N HIS A 575 14.96 2.21 27.80
CA HIS A 575 15.04 0.94 27.07
C HIS A 575 13.68 0.49 26.53
N PHE A 576 12.82 1.44 26.18
CA PHE A 576 11.45 1.16 25.71
C PHE A 576 11.41 0.27 24.45
N ASP A 577 12.45 0.29 23.61
CA ASP A 577 12.55 -0.56 22.41
C ASP A 577 12.39 -2.06 22.74
N TYR A 578 12.91 -2.52 23.88
CA TYR A 578 12.76 -3.91 24.33
C TYR A 578 11.33 -4.26 24.77
N LEU A 579 10.59 -3.25 25.24
CA LEU A 579 9.20 -3.41 25.69
C LEU A 579 8.21 -3.29 24.53
N ARG A 580 8.55 -2.57 23.46
CA ARG A 580 7.66 -2.24 22.34
C ARG A 580 6.92 -3.44 21.76
N GLU A 581 7.62 -4.53 21.44
CA GLU A 581 6.94 -5.73 20.90
C GLU A 581 5.95 -6.33 21.89
N SER A 582 6.33 -6.40 23.17
CA SER A 582 5.46 -6.97 24.20
C SER A 582 4.24 -6.08 24.48
N PHE A 583 4.41 -4.75 24.41
CA PHE A 583 3.33 -3.79 24.50
C PHE A 583 2.37 -3.94 23.33
N LEU A 584 2.89 -4.01 22.10
CA LEU A 584 2.07 -4.22 20.91
C LEU A 584 1.28 -5.53 20.99
N ARG A 585 1.91 -6.64 21.40
CA ARG A 585 1.19 -7.94 21.54
C ARG A 585 0.04 -7.85 22.54
N LYS A 586 0.27 -7.26 23.71
CA LYS A 586 -0.78 -7.09 24.73
C LYS A 586 -1.89 -6.13 24.28
N LEU A 587 -1.54 -5.06 23.57
CA LEU A 587 -2.54 -4.15 22.98
C LEU A 587 -3.45 -4.89 21.99
N LEU A 588 -2.89 -5.81 21.21
CA LEU A 588 -3.65 -6.67 20.32
C LEU A 588 -4.54 -7.68 21.07
N ASP A 589 -4.11 -8.17 22.23
CA ASP A 589 -4.95 -9.02 23.10
C ASP A 589 -6.14 -8.24 23.67
N PHE A 590 -5.99 -6.92 23.86
CA PHE A 590 -7.07 -6.00 24.25
C PHE A 590 -7.85 -5.43 23.04
N GLU A 591 -7.61 -5.94 21.83
CA GLU A 591 -8.28 -5.48 20.62
C GLU A 591 -8.12 -3.97 20.36
N ILE A 592 -6.96 -3.39 20.71
CA ILE A 592 -6.66 -1.96 20.54
C ILE A 592 -5.37 -1.77 19.76
N TRP A 593 -5.36 -0.72 18.93
CA TRP A 593 -4.17 -0.29 18.20
C TRP A 593 -3.64 1.03 18.75
N ILE A 594 -2.44 0.98 19.34
CA ILE A 594 -1.67 2.16 19.78
C ILE A 594 -0.22 1.98 19.33
N ARG A 595 0.40 3.07 18.84
CA ARG A 595 1.81 3.10 18.45
C ARG A 595 2.59 4.06 19.33
N PRO A 596 3.32 3.59 20.35
CA PRO A 596 4.19 4.44 21.16
C PRO A 596 5.31 5.11 20.34
N ILE A 597 5.73 6.31 20.75
CA ILE A 597 6.87 7.05 20.18
C ILE A 597 7.93 7.19 21.27
N GLY A 598 9.14 6.70 21.03
CA GLY A 598 10.19 6.65 22.06
C GLY A 598 9.70 5.89 23.29
N ASN A 599 9.77 6.53 24.46
CA ASN A 599 9.24 6.07 25.75
C ASN A 599 7.80 6.54 26.04
N THR A 600 7.15 7.22 25.10
CA THR A 600 5.84 7.84 25.29
C THR A 600 4.73 6.99 24.67
N VAL A 601 3.78 6.57 25.50
CA VAL A 601 2.52 5.95 25.06
C VAL A 601 1.47 7.06 24.96
N TYR A 602 0.89 7.26 23.77
CA TYR A 602 -0.07 8.32 23.55
C TYR A 602 -1.35 7.83 22.88
N LEU A 603 -2.38 8.64 23.01
CA LEU A 603 -3.73 8.44 22.53
C LEU A 603 -4.18 9.71 21.81
N MET A 604 -4.60 9.54 20.57
CA MET A 604 -5.22 10.57 19.75
C MET A 604 -6.38 9.92 18.98
N PRO A 605 -7.48 9.57 19.68
CA PRO A 605 -8.59 8.84 19.07
C PRO A 605 -9.36 9.69 18.05
N PRO A 606 -10.16 9.08 17.15
CA PRO A 606 -11.06 9.81 16.28
C PRO A 606 -12.04 10.67 17.09
N LEU A 607 -12.44 11.83 16.55
CA LEU A 607 -13.32 12.78 17.25
C LEU A 607 -14.75 12.23 17.41
N ILE A 608 -15.11 11.25 16.58
CA ILE A 608 -16.40 10.55 16.62
C ILE A 608 -16.47 9.44 17.68
N ILE A 609 -15.37 9.17 18.40
CA ILE A 609 -15.31 8.08 19.38
C ILE A 609 -16.46 8.19 20.40
N SER A 610 -17.10 7.06 20.68
CA SER A 610 -18.14 6.96 21.69
C SER A 610 -17.54 6.87 23.09
N ASP A 611 -18.37 7.17 24.08
CA ASP A 611 -17.99 7.17 25.48
C ASP A 611 -17.51 5.78 25.93
N VAL A 612 -18.19 4.74 25.46
CA VAL A 612 -17.88 3.33 25.76
C VAL A 612 -16.56 2.91 25.11
N GLU A 613 -16.31 3.30 23.87
CA GLU A 613 -15.05 3.02 23.18
C GLU A 613 -13.88 3.74 23.86
N LEU A 614 -14.08 4.99 24.29
CA LEU A 614 -13.05 5.76 24.99
C LEU A 614 -12.73 5.15 26.36
N GLU A 615 -13.75 4.70 27.10
CA GLU A 615 -13.56 3.99 28.38
C GLU A 615 -12.85 2.65 28.19
N HIS A 616 -13.18 1.89 27.14
CA HIS A 616 -12.48 0.66 26.81
C HIS A 616 -10.99 0.94 26.53
N LEU A 617 -10.69 1.96 25.72
CA LEU A 617 -9.33 2.35 25.40
C LEU A 617 -8.53 2.76 26.65
N LEU A 618 -9.12 3.56 27.54
CA LEU A 618 -8.49 3.98 28.79
C LEU A 618 -8.28 2.80 29.76
N THR A 619 -9.28 1.92 29.90
CA THR A 619 -9.19 0.75 30.78
C THR A 619 -8.10 -0.21 30.31
N SER A 620 -8.02 -0.45 29.01
CA SER A 620 -7.01 -1.34 28.42
C SER A 620 -5.60 -0.76 28.51
N VAL A 621 -5.44 0.56 28.39
CA VAL A 621 -4.15 1.22 28.63
C VAL A 621 -3.75 1.10 30.11
N CYS A 622 -4.68 1.30 31.04
CA CYS A 622 -4.42 1.06 32.45
C CYS A 622 -4.03 -0.40 32.71
N ALA A 623 -4.75 -1.37 32.14
CA ALA A 623 -4.45 -2.80 32.27
C ALA A 623 -3.11 -3.18 31.63
N LEU A 624 -2.74 -2.57 30.51
CA LEU A 624 -1.43 -2.74 29.88
C LEU A 624 -0.30 -2.34 30.83
N VAL A 625 -0.41 -1.14 31.40
CA VAL A 625 0.58 -0.60 32.33
C VAL A 625 0.71 -1.48 33.59
N HIS A 626 -0.41 -1.90 34.18
CA HIS A 626 -0.40 -2.78 35.36
C HIS A 626 0.11 -4.19 35.05
N SER A 627 -0.28 -4.78 33.92
CA SER A 627 0.16 -6.13 33.55
C SER A 627 1.64 -6.19 33.15
N CYS A 628 2.23 -5.05 32.76
CA CYS A 628 3.65 -4.92 32.49
C CYS A 628 4.45 -4.50 33.72
N LYS A 629 3.82 -4.36 34.90
CA LYS A 629 4.47 -3.89 36.14
C LYS A 629 5.77 -4.62 36.44
N ASP A 630 5.78 -5.95 36.47
CA ASP A 630 6.99 -6.73 36.80
C ASP A 630 8.13 -6.50 35.80
N ARG A 631 7.80 -6.26 34.52
CA ARG A 631 8.80 -5.96 33.47
C ARG A 631 9.24 -4.51 33.51
N LEU A 632 8.36 -3.59 33.86
CA LEU A 632 8.69 -2.18 34.03
C LEU A 632 9.57 -1.99 35.28
N GLU A 633 9.27 -2.69 36.38
CA GLU A 633 10.10 -2.72 37.59
C GLU A 633 11.44 -3.42 37.38
N ALA A 634 11.56 -4.36 36.45
CA ALA A 634 12.83 -4.99 36.11
C ALA A 634 13.75 -4.13 35.23
N VAL A 635 13.19 -3.12 34.54
CA VAL A 635 13.92 -2.24 33.61
C VAL A 635 14.24 -0.87 34.23
N ILE A 636 13.55 -0.48 35.30
CA ILE A 636 13.83 0.69 36.16
C ILE A 636 14.83 0.30 37.24
#